data_AF-A0A7C3VMR5-F1
#
_entry.id   AF-A0A7C3VMR5-F1
#
_cell.length_a   1.000
_cell.length_b   1.000
_cell.length_c   1.000
_cell.angle_alpha   90.00
_cell.angle_beta   90.00
_cell.angle_gamma   90.00
#
_symmetry.space_group_name_H-M   'P 1'
#
loop_
_entity.id
_entity.type
_entity.pdbx_description
1 polymer ?
#
loop_
_entity_poly.entity_id
_entity_poly.type
_entity_poly.pdbx_seq_one_letter_code
_entity_poly.pdbx_strand_id
1 'polypeptide(L)'
;LFRSLWQTAPGGDLNTHRDVYIHDNVISWFKNDAIRIEGFHNTRIERNVIESDAGEGGGQGNGVVFTRGKTSPEITGYRTILRDNIIQNNPRFGIDNQMPGSHTFVSTGNTLFGNLAGPYNNVASHDDSFAEPPISDVLQRVYYDVLSPAWKHALATQDFRGDMNARQAWALYQR
;
A
#
# COMPACT_ATOMS: atom_id res chain seq x y z
N LEU A 1 -16.64 -9.95 -3.51
CA LEU A 1 -15.71 -8.80 -3.54
C LEU A 1 -14.41 -9.25 -2.89
N PHE A 2 -13.31 -9.24 -3.63
CA PHE A 2 -12.07 -9.89 -3.22
C PHE A 2 -11.17 -8.90 -2.45
N ARG A 3 -10.31 -9.45 -1.59
CA ARG A 3 -9.64 -8.75 -0.48
C ARG A 3 -8.15 -9.09 -0.55
N SER A 4 -7.26 -8.10 -0.46
CA SER A 4 -5.81 -8.31 -0.68
C SER A 4 -4.99 -7.56 0.37
N LEU A 5 -4.25 -8.30 1.19
CA LEU A 5 -3.24 -7.77 2.10
C LEU A 5 -1.87 -7.96 1.43
N TRP A 6 -1.17 -6.87 1.12
CA TRP A 6 0.14 -6.93 0.45
C TRP A 6 1.26 -6.66 1.45
N GLN A 7 1.80 -7.73 2.02
CA GLN A 7 3.08 -7.69 2.70
C GLN A 7 4.12 -8.33 1.76
N THR A 8 5.26 -7.71 1.51
CA THR A 8 6.39 -8.47 0.99
C THR A 8 7.02 -9.19 2.18
N ALA A 9 7.06 -10.52 2.14
CA ALA A 9 7.90 -11.27 3.06
C ALA A 9 9.36 -10.93 2.73
N PRO A 10 10.23 -10.72 3.73
CA PRO A 10 11.66 -10.53 3.49
C PRO A 10 12.23 -11.82 2.91
N GLY A 11 12.65 -11.83 1.64
CA GLY A 11 13.37 -12.99 1.07
C GLY A 11 13.26 -13.25 -0.43
N GLY A 12 12.53 -12.46 -1.22
CA GLY A 12 12.68 -12.47 -2.69
C GLY A 12 13.74 -11.45 -3.13
N ASP A 13 14.35 -11.62 -4.32
CA ASP A 13 15.24 -10.59 -4.89
C ASP A 13 14.46 -9.28 -5.05
N LEU A 14 14.73 -8.35 -4.14
CA LEU A 14 13.89 -7.20 -3.80
C LEU A 14 13.66 -6.23 -4.98
N ASN A 15 14.52 -6.32 -6.00
CA ASN A 15 14.62 -5.47 -7.19
C ASN A 15 14.01 -6.06 -8.49
N THR A 16 13.36 -7.22 -8.43
CA THR A 16 12.94 -7.92 -9.66
C THR A 16 11.50 -7.68 -10.07
N HIS A 17 10.67 -7.13 -9.18
CA HIS A 17 9.30 -6.74 -9.51
C HIS A 17 9.30 -5.59 -10.52
N ARG A 18 8.59 -5.77 -11.64
CA ARG A 18 8.53 -4.79 -12.73
C ARG A 18 7.10 -4.66 -13.25
N ASP A 19 6.73 -3.44 -13.62
CA ASP A 19 5.43 -3.12 -14.24
C ASP A 19 4.25 -3.65 -13.40
N VAL A 20 4.32 -3.42 -12.10
CA VAL A 20 3.30 -3.86 -11.14
C VAL A 20 2.18 -2.83 -11.09
N TYR A 21 0.93 -3.28 -11.25
CA TYR A 21 -0.25 -2.42 -11.16
C TYR A 21 -1.20 -2.89 -10.03
N ILE A 22 -1.23 -2.14 -8.92
CA ILE A 22 -2.08 -2.41 -7.76
C ILE A 22 -3.25 -1.46 -7.80
N HIS A 23 -4.47 -1.97 -8.03
CA HIS A 23 -5.60 -1.07 -8.20
C HIS A 23 -6.96 -1.63 -7.81
N ASP A 24 -7.87 -0.71 -7.51
CA ASP A 24 -9.28 -1.00 -7.19
C ASP A 24 -9.44 -2.02 -6.05
N ASN A 25 -8.58 -1.90 -5.02
CA ASN A 25 -8.60 -2.73 -3.82
C ASN A 25 -9.12 -1.99 -2.58
N VAL A 26 -9.59 -2.76 -1.59
CA VAL A 26 -9.74 -2.31 -0.20
C VAL A 26 -8.74 -3.08 0.66
N ILE A 27 -7.84 -2.36 1.32
CA ILE A 27 -6.76 -2.89 2.16
C ILE A 27 -6.98 -2.37 3.58
N SER A 28 -7.29 -3.28 4.50
CA SER A 28 -7.61 -2.89 5.87
C SER A 28 -7.10 -3.87 6.92
N TRP A 29 -7.04 -3.43 8.18
CA TRP A 29 -6.69 -4.27 9.33
C TRP A 29 -5.31 -4.95 9.23
N PHE A 30 -4.34 -4.19 8.74
CA PHE A 30 -2.97 -4.62 8.60
C PHE A 30 -2.16 -4.29 9.87
N LYS A 31 -1.24 -5.16 10.27
CA LYS A 31 -0.44 -4.99 11.51
C LYS A 31 0.81 -4.14 11.33
N ASN A 32 1.43 -4.27 10.17
CA ASN A 32 2.65 -3.53 9.79
C ASN A 32 2.23 -2.47 8.79
N ASP A 33 2.72 -2.52 7.55
CA ASP A 33 2.35 -1.59 6.48
C ASP A 33 1.32 -2.23 5.53
N ALA A 34 0.45 -1.42 4.93
CA ALA A 34 -0.58 -1.92 4.00
C ALA A 34 0.00 -2.30 2.63
N ILE A 35 0.85 -1.42 2.08
CA ILE A 35 1.65 -1.67 0.88
C ILE A 35 3.09 -1.30 1.20
N ARG A 36 3.99 -2.27 1.05
CA ARG A 36 5.43 -2.10 1.26
C ARG A 36 6.17 -2.30 -0.06
N ILE A 37 6.87 -1.27 -0.50
CA ILE A 37 7.65 -1.26 -1.74
C ILE A 37 9.14 -1.27 -1.40
N GLU A 38 9.84 -2.30 -1.87
CA GLU A 38 11.27 -2.51 -1.62
C GLU A 38 12.07 -2.55 -2.94
N GLY A 39 11.88 -1.55 -3.82
CA GLY A 39 12.64 -1.44 -5.08
C GLY A 39 11.92 -1.95 -6.34
N PHE A 40 10.59 -1.89 -6.36
CA PHE A 40 9.80 -2.31 -7.52
C PHE A 40 9.90 -1.27 -8.65
N HIS A 41 10.23 -1.72 -9.86
CA HIS A 41 10.36 -0.83 -11.02
C HIS A 41 9.02 -0.64 -11.73
N ASN A 42 8.71 0.60 -12.12
CA ASN A 42 7.50 0.98 -12.86
C ASN A 42 6.20 0.55 -12.16
N THR A 43 6.10 0.83 -10.87
CA THR A 43 4.91 0.47 -10.09
C THR A 43 3.85 1.55 -10.19
N ARG A 44 2.59 1.13 -10.31
CA ARG A 44 1.41 1.99 -10.26
C ARG A 44 0.47 1.50 -9.17
N ILE A 45 0.06 2.41 -8.29
CA ILE A 45 -0.86 2.13 -7.19
C ILE A 45 -2.02 3.12 -7.34
N GLU A 46 -3.19 2.64 -7.76
CA GLU A 46 -4.29 3.53 -8.13
C GLU A 46 -5.67 3.09 -7.61
N ARG A 47 -6.51 4.05 -7.21
CA ARG A 47 -7.92 3.81 -6.82
C ARG A 47 -8.10 2.74 -5.73
N ASN A 48 -7.14 2.65 -4.82
CA ASN A 48 -7.25 1.78 -3.65
C ASN A 48 -7.84 2.58 -2.47
N VAL A 49 -8.53 1.87 -1.57
CA VAL A 49 -8.88 2.35 -0.24
C VAL A 49 -7.97 1.62 0.75
N ILE A 50 -7.18 2.38 1.50
CA ILE A 50 -6.18 1.88 2.46
C ILE A 50 -6.51 2.45 3.83
N GLU A 51 -6.84 1.58 4.77
CA GLU A 51 -7.27 2.02 6.09
C GLU A 51 -6.84 1.07 7.21
N SER A 52 -6.23 1.62 8.25
CA SER A 52 -6.11 0.93 9.53
C SER A 52 -7.20 1.40 10.49
N ASP A 53 -7.38 0.64 11.55
CA ASP A 53 -8.11 1.01 12.77
C ASP A 53 -7.35 2.02 13.66
N ALA A 54 -6.53 2.90 13.08
CA ALA A 54 -5.66 3.83 13.82
C ALA A 54 -4.74 3.18 14.87
N GLY A 55 -4.47 1.87 14.77
CA GLY A 55 -3.61 1.14 15.70
C GLY A 55 -4.36 0.51 16.88
N GLU A 56 -5.70 0.45 16.85
CA GLU A 56 -6.42 -0.49 17.71
C GLU A 56 -5.82 -1.91 17.51
N GLY A 57 -5.66 -2.67 18.59
CA GLY A 57 -4.93 -3.95 18.52
C GLY A 57 -3.41 -3.88 18.29
N GLY A 58 -2.80 -2.69 18.35
CA GLY A 58 -1.34 -2.49 18.44
C GLY A 58 -0.59 -2.45 17.09
N GLY A 59 -1.29 -2.17 15.99
CA GLY A 59 -0.66 -1.98 14.67
C GLY A 59 0.23 -0.73 14.63
N GLN A 60 1.35 -0.79 13.89
CA GLN A 60 2.36 0.28 13.84
C GLN A 60 2.85 0.62 12.43
N GLY A 61 2.04 0.53 11.38
CA GLY A 61 2.57 0.88 10.06
C GLY A 61 1.74 1.80 9.23
N ASN A 62 2.32 2.01 8.05
CA ASN A 62 1.95 3.07 7.14
C ASN A 62 0.94 2.55 6.12
N GLY A 63 0.20 3.46 5.49
CA GLY A 63 -0.63 3.10 4.34
C GLY A 63 0.23 2.57 3.20
N VAL A 64 1.18 3.38 2.75
CA VAL A 64 2.20 2.98 1.76
C VAL A 64 3.59 3.33 2.31
N VAL A 65 4.53 2.40 2.23
CA VAL A 65 5.93 2.63 2.63
C VAL A 65 6.91 2.27 1.52
N PHE A 66 7.88 3.13 1.31
CA PHE A 66 9.09 2.86 0.53
C PHE A 66 10.24 2.61 1.49
N THR A 67 10.83 1.43 1.48
CA THR A 67 11.83 1.05 2.50
C THR A 67 13.03 0.32 1.92
N ARG A 68 14.14 0.30 2.68
CA ARG A 68 15.30 -0.53 2.39
C ARG A 68 14.91 -1.98 2.66
N GLY A 69 14.94 -2.84 1.64
CA GLY A 69 14.82 -4.27 1.86
C GLY A 69 16.07 -4.85 2.55
N LYS A 70 15.91 -6.01 3.21
CA LYS A 70 16.88 -6.53 4.20
C LYS A 70 18.29 -6.86 3.67
N THR A 71 18.49 -7.00 2.36
CA THR A 71 19.73 -7.56 1.79
C THR A 71 20.25 -6.85 0.53
N SER A 72 19.70 -5.70 0.14
CA SER A 72 19.98 -5.15 -1.19
C SER A 72 21.14 -4.15 -1.22
N PRO A 73 22.09 -4.23 -2.19
CA PRO A 73 22.85 -3.05 -2.62
C PRO A 73 21.86 -1.96 -3.04
N GLU A 74 22.17 -0.67 -2.84
CA GLU A 74 21.21 0.42 -3.04
C GLU A 74 20.49 0.32 -4.40
N ILE A 75 19.24 -0.15 -4.37
CA ILE A 75 18.38 -0.22 -5.56
C ILE A 75 18.04 1.23 -5.90
N THR A 76 18.43 1.67 -7.09
CA THR A 76 18.22 3.05 -7.53
C THR A 76 17.46 3.11 -8.85
N GLY A 77 16.82 4.25 -9.10
CA GLY A 77 16.20 4.55 -10.40
C GLY A 77 14.85 3.84 -10.66
N TYR A 78 14.24 3.24 -9.64
CA TYR A 78 12.87 2.77 -9.76
C TYR A 78 11.88 3.94 -9.69
N ARG A 79 10.68 3.71 -10.22
CA ARG A 79 9.61 4.71 -10.30
C ARG A 79 8.32 4.13 -9.78
N THR A 80 7.66 4.88 -8.89
CA THR A 80 6.32 4.58 -8.40
C THR A 80 5.39 5.75 -8.65
N ILE A 81 4.19 5.46 -9.15
CA ILE A 81 3.09 6.41 -9.28
C ILE A 81 2.00 6.00 -8.28
N LEU A 82 1.65 6.92 -7.39
CA LEU A 82 0.56 6.79 -6.43
C LEU A 82 -0.53 7.78 -6.81
N ARG A 83 -1.70 7.29 -7.24
CA ARG A 83 -2.73 8.17 -7.78
C ARG A 83 -4.16 7.79 -7.39
N ASP A 84 -4.99 8.78 -7.07
CA ASP A 84 -6.43 8.61 -6.81
C ASP A 84 -6.73 7.57 -5.70
N ASN A 85 -5.85 7.40 -4.72
CA ASN A 85 -6.08 6.50 -3.58
C ASN A 85 -6.72 7.25 -2.41
N ILE A 86 -7.50 6.54 -1.60
CA ILE A 86 -7.92 6.99 -0.27
C ILE A 86 -7.04 6.28 0.75
N ILE A 87 -6.28 7.02 1.56
CA ILE A 87 -5.37 6.48 2.57
C ILE A 87 -5.67 7.16 3.90
N GLN A 88 -6.32 6.43 4.80
CA GLN A 88 -6.87 7.03 6.00
C GLN A 88 -6.63 6.24 7.28
N ASN A 89 -6.69 6.95 8.41
CA ASN A 89 -6.71 6.38 9.76
C ASN A 89 -5.55 5.40 10.03
N ASN A 90 -4.38 5.60 9.43
CA ASN A 90 -3.23 4.74 9.68
C ASN A 90 -2.49 5.20 10.95
N PRO A 91 -2.01 4.29 11.81
CA PRO A 91 -1.31 4.65 13.05
C PRO A 91 0.03 5.37 12.83
N ARG A 92 0.61 5.30 11.63
CA ARG A 92 1.78 6.10 11.24
C ARG A 92 1.43 7.06 10.12
N PHE A 93 2.21 7.08 9.05
CA PHE A 93 1.99 7.99 7.95
C PHE A 93 1.03 7.38 6.93
N GLY A 94 0.32 8.23 6.19
CA GLY A 94 -0.37 7.78 4.98
C GLY A 94 0.65 7.23 3.98
N ILE A 95 1.69 8.01 3.70
CA ILE A 95 2.79 7.64 2.82
C ILE A 95 4.13 7.93 3.51
N ASP A 96 4.96 6.90 3.67
CA ASP A 96 6.27 6.97 4.32
C ASP A 96 7.39 6.65 3.33
N ASN A 97 8.22 7.63 3.01
CA ASN A 97 9.41 7.43 2.19
C ASN A 97 10.66 7.31 3.07
N GLN A 98 11.05 6.08 3.41
CA GLN A 98 12.26 5.83 4.19
C GLN A 98 13.52 5.81 3.31
N MET A 99 13.38 6.04 2.01
CA MET A 99 14.44 5.98 1.01
C MET A 99 14.46 7.17 0.04
N PRO A 100 14.43 8.42 0.55
CA PRO A 100 14.46 9.60 -0.29
C PRO A 100 15.74 9.60 -1.15
N GLY A 101 15.60 9.94 -2.43
CA GLY A 101 16.73 10.04 -3.37
C GLY A 101 17.13 8.76 -4.10
N SER A 102 16.56 7.60 -3.74
CA SER A 102 16.82 6.34 -4.47
C SER A 102 15.84 6.08 -5.62
N HIS A 103 14.74 6.81 -5.69
CA HIS A 103 13.67 6.57 -6.66
C HIS A 103 12.95 7.86 -7.04
N THR A 104 12.19 7.76 -8.13
CA THR A 104 11.20 8.78 -8.49
C THR A 104 9.84 8.38 -7.95
N PHE A 105 9.25 9.24 -7.14
CA PHE A 105 7.89 9.08 -6.64
C PHE A 105 7.01 10.19 -7.20
N VAL A 106 5.82 9.83 -7.67
CA VAL A 106 4.78 10.77 -8.08
C VAL A 106 3.52 10.47 -7.28
N SER A 107 3.11 11.38 -6.40
CA SER A 107 1.77 11.40 -5.80
C SER A 107 0.89 12.37 -6.57
N THR A 108 -0.35 11.99 -6.86
CA THR A 108 -1.35 12.91 -7.42
C THR A 108 -2.78 12.49 -7.12
N GLY A 109 -3.64 13.44 -6.73
CA GLY A 109 -5.07 13.20 -6.54
C GLY A 109 -5.45 12.21 -5.43
N ASN A 110 -4.55 11.89 -4.51
CA ASN A 110 -4.85 11.02 -3.36
C ASN A 110 -5.61 11.80 -2.28
N THR A 111 -6.36 11.09 -1.45
CA THR A 111 -6.95 11.62 -0.21
C THR A 111 -6.22 11.01 0.99
N LEU A 112 -5.62 11.86 1.83
CA LEU A 112 -4.83 11.46 3.01
C LEU A 112 -5.48 12.05 4.26
N PHE A 113 -6.25 11.26 5.00
CA PHE A 113 -7.06 11.75 6.12
C PHE A 113 -6.84 10.95 7.41
N GLY A 114 -6.77 11.61 8.57
CA GLY A 114 -6.74 10.92 9.87
C GLY A 114 -5.51 10.04 10.16
N ASN A 115 -4.45 10.11 9.34
CA ASN A 115 -3.21 9.36 9.57
C ASN A 115 -2.44 9.97 10.77
N LEU A 116 -2.18 9.17 11.81
CA LEU A 116 -1.80 9.66 13.14
C LEU A 116 -0.43 10.34 13.18
N ALA A 117 0.57 9.83 12.47
CA ALA A 117 1.88 10.48 12.37
C ALA A 117 1.89 11.62 11.33
N GLY A 118 0.84 11.73 10.52
CA GLY A 118 0.67 12.73 9.47
C GLY A 118 0.42 12.11 8.09
N PRO A 119 0.09 12.93 7.08
CA PRO A 119 -0.15 12.44 5.73
C PRO A 119 1.13 11.87 5.07
N TYR A 120 2.28 12.46 5.39
CA TYR A 120 3.54 12.26 4.69
C TYR A 120 4.76 12.20 5.59
N ASN A 121 5.76 11.39 5.20
CA ASN A 121 7.13 11.44 5.69
C ASN A 121 8.13 11.39 4.53
N ASN A 122 9.06 12.35 4.46
CA ASN A 122 10.13 12.47 3.44
C ASN A 122 9.64 12.42 1.97
N VAL A 123 8.43 12.87 1.75
CA VAL A 123 7.81 12.96 0.44
C VAL A 123 6.80 14.09 0.45
N ALA A 124 6.61 14.71 -0.70
CA ALA A 124 5.68 15.81 -0.88
C ALA A 124 4.85 15.56 -2.14
N SER A 125 3.67 16.16 -2.15
CA SER A 125 2.75 16.20 -3.26
C SER A 125 2.17 17.60 -3.39
N HIS A 126 1.60 17.92 -4.55
CA HIS A 126 1.10 19.26 -4.86
C HIS A 126 -0.42 19.34 -5.01
N ASP A 127 -1.13 18.21 -5.10
CA ASP A 127 -2.55 18.16 -5.48
C ASP A 127 -3.35 17.08 -4.73
N ASP A 128 -2.81 16.54 -3.63
CA ASP A 128 -3.59 15.63 -2.77
C ASP A 128 -4.55 16.40 -1.85
N SER A 129 -5.66 15.74 -1.52
CA SER A 129 -6.66 16.21 -0.56
C SER A 129 -6.34 15.68 0.84
N PHE A 130 -6.61 16.51 1.85
CA PHE A 130 -6.56 16.12 3.28
C PHE A 130 -7.94 16.18 3.94
N ALA A 131 -8.99 16.34 3.13
CA ALA A 131 -10.36 16.32 3.61
C ALA A 131 -10.82 14.88 3.89
N GLU A 132 -11.79 14.73 4.80
CA GLU A 132 -12.43 13.46 5.05
C GLU A 132 -13.07 12.93 3.76
N PRO A 133 -12.72 11.70 3.32
CA PRO A 133 -13.24 11.17 2.08
C PRO A 133 -14.73 10.79 2.22
N PRO A 134 -15.58 11.07 1.22
CA PRO A 134 -16.96 10.61 1.21
C PRO A 134 -17.00 9.11 0.86
N ILE A 135 -16.72 8.26 1.85
CA ILE A 135 -16.81 6.81 1.70
C ILE A 135 -18.28 6.42 1.74
N SER A 136 -18.79 5.90 0.61
CA SER A 136 -20.17 5.44 0.55
C SER A 136 -20.44 4.31 1.56
N ASP A 137 -21.66 4.24 2.10
CA ASP A 137 -22.11 3.18 3.02
C ASP A 137 -21.90 1.75 2.50
N VAL A 138 -21.75 1.57 1.18
CA VAL A 138 -21.45 0.27 0.55
C VAL A 138 -19.97 -0.09 0.75
N LEU A 139 -19.06 0.87 0.59
CA LEU A 139 -17.65 0.67 0.93
C LEU A 139 -17.45 0.51 2.44
N GLN A 140 -18.22 1.23 3.25
CA GLN A 140 -18.23 1.08 4.71
C GLN A 140 -18.77 -0.30 5.14
N ARG A 141 -19.79 -0.84 4.45
CA ARG A 141 -20.28 -2.21 4.68
C ARG A 141 -19.28 -3.27 4.22
N VAL A 142 -18.64 -3.08 3.07
CA VAL A 142 -17.51 -3.93 2.65
C VAL A 142 -16.41 -3.87 3.71
N TYR A 143 -16.08 -2.69 4.23
CA TYR A 143 -15.10 -2.45 5.29
C TYR A 143 -15.43 -3.17 6.61
N TYR A 144 -16.68 -3.14 7.09
CA TYR A 144 -17.07 -3.84 8.33
C TYR A 144 -17.35 -5.34 8.16
N ASP A 145 -17.86 -5.79 7.01
CA ASP A 145 -18.02 -7.24 6.71
C ASP A 145 -16.67 -7.91 6.40
N VAL A 146 -15.58 -7.13 6.28
CA VAL A 146 -14.20 -7.61 6.10
C VAL A 146 -13.58 -8.15 7.39
N LEU A 147 -14.14 -7.80 8.55
CA LEU A 147 -13.56 -8.02 9.88
C LEU A 147 -13.53 -9.45 10.43
N SER A 148 -13.83 -10.46 9.63
CA SER A 148 -13.55 -11.84 10.04
C SER A 148 -12.04 -12.14 9.87
N PRO A 149 -11.29 -12.40 10.95
CA PRO A 149 -9.83 -12.20 11.08
C PRO A 149 -8.94 -13.25 10.39
N ALA A 150 -9.37 -13.84 9.28
CA ALA A 150 -8.71 -15.01 8.71
C ALA A 150 -7.59 -14.74 7.67
N TRP A 151 -7.31 -13.48 7.31
CA TRP A 151 -6.40 -13.18 6.19
C TRP A 151 -5.01 -12.74 6.67
N LYS A 152 -4.04 -13.67 6.62
CA LYS A 152 -2.64 -13.46 7.04
C LYS A 152 -1.62 -13.90 5.99
N HIS A 153 -1.69 -13.44 4.73
CA HIS A 153 -0.61 -13.79 3.78
C HIS A 153 -0.16 -12.63 2.89
N ALA A 154 1.15 -12.42 2.93
CA ALA A 154 2.03 -11.71 2.02
C ALA A 154 2.05 -12.39 0.63
N LEU A 155 1.81 -11.66 -0.47
CA LEU A 155 2.23 -12.11 -1.79
C LEU A 155 3.73 -11.84 -1.92
N ALA A 156 4.55 -12.82 -1.56
CA ALA A 156 5.98 -12.74 -1.76
C ALA A 156 6.61 -14.12 -1.79
N THR A 157 7.11 -14.51 -2.96
CA THR A 157 8.34 -15.32 -3.06
C THR A 157 9.04 -15.26 -4.43
N GLN A 158 8.54 -14.57 -5.48
CA GLN A 158 9.18 -14.56 -6.82
C GLN A 158 8.92 -13.26 -7.61
N ASP A 159 9.76 -13.02 -8.64
CA ASP A 159 9.60 -11.95 -9.65
C ASP A 159 8.14 -11.86 -10.12
N PHE A 160 7.51 -10.70 -9.90
CA PHE A 160 6.15 -10.47 -10.38
C PHE A 160 6.09 -9.33 -11.39
N ARG A 161 5.40 -9.60 -12.49
CA ARG A 161 4.94 -8.64 -13.49
C ARG A 161 3.46 -8.87 -13.74
N GLY A 162 2.65 -7.82 -13.63
CA GLY A 162 1.23 -7.94 -13.94
C GLY A 162 0.29 -7.05 -13.14
N ASP A 163 -0.97 -7.39 -13.27
CA ASP A 163 -2.11 -6.70 -12.69
C ASP A 163 -2.53 -7.37 -11.38
N MET A 164 -2.76 -6.53 -10.37
CA MET A 164 -3.06 -6.90 -8.99
C MET A 164 -4.32 -6.15 -8.52
N ASN A 165 -5.40 -6.32 -9.26
CA ASN A 165 -6.71 -6.04 -8.69
C ASN A 165 -7.18 -7.20 -7.80
N ALA A 166 -8.22 -6.90 -7.02
CA ALA A 166 -8.79 -7.82 -6.05
C ALA A 166 -9.08 -9.22 -6.62
N ARG A 167 -9.55 -9.32 -7.87
CA ARG A 167 -9.88 -10.60 -8.52
C ARG A 167 -8.63 -11.43 -8.83
N GLN A 168 -7.55 -10.80 -9.29
CA GLN A 168 -6.30 -11.49 -9.64
C GLN A 168 -5.54 -11.94 -8.40
N ALA A 169 -5.53 -11.11 -7.34
CA ALA A 169 -4.95 -11.50 -6.06
C ALA A 169 -5.61 -12.78 -5.50
N TRP A 170 -6.94 -12.93 -5.65
CA TRP A 170 -7.65 -14.15 -5.28
C TRP A 170 -7.31 -15.35 -6.17
N ALA A 171 -7.17 -15.15 -7.47
CA ALA A 171 -6.82 -16.24 -8.40
C ALA A 171 -5.40 -16.79 -8.15
N LEU A 172 -4.46 -15.93 -7.77
CA LEU A 172 -3.11 -16.32 -7.37
C LEU A 172 -3.10 -17.11 -6.05
N TYR A 173 -4.03 -16.84 -5.13
CA TYR A 173 -4.19 -17.59 -3.88
C TYR A 173 -4.64 -19.04 -4.09
N GLN A 174 -5.43 -19.34 -5.12
CA GLN A 174 -5.96 -20.68 -5.35
C GLN A 174 -4.95 -21.68 -5.93
N ARG A 175 -3.70 -21.25 -6.18
CA ARG A 175 -2.62 -22.08 -6.74
C ARG A 175 -1.61 -22.45 -5.66
#